data_AF-A0A522CS53-F1
#
_entry.id   AF-A0A522CS53-F1
#
_cell.length_a   1.000
_cell.length_b   1.000
_cell.length_c   1.000
_cell.angle_alpha   90.00
_cell.angle_beta   90.00
_cell.angle_gamma   90.00
#
_symmetry.space_group_name_H-M   'P 1'
#
loop_
_entity.id
_entity.type
_entity.pdbx_description
1 polymer ?
#
loop_
_entity_poly.entity_id
_entity_poly.type
_entity_poly.pdbx_seq_one_letter_code
_entity_poly.pdbx_strand_id
1 'polypeptide(L)' 'MSPEQQHRCTVQIREDGAPYLAFEPTHGQPSSYSNSLFTLDLRPGVTRAEAEDLAGDINRRLWGVSTTVF' A
#
# COMPACT_ATOMS: atom_id res chain seq x y z
N MET A 1 -12.47 -10.76 -16.26
CA MET A 1 -11.57 -10.10 -15.29
C MET A 1 -11.15 -11.15 -14.30
N SER A 2 -9.85 -11.39 -14.10
CA SER A 2 -9.44 -12.27 -13.00
C SER A 2 -9.65 -11.52 -11.69
N PRO A 3 -10.42 -12.07 -10.74
CA PRO A 3 -10.72 -11.42 -9.46
C PRO A 3 -9.50 -11.36 -8.50
N GLU A 4 -8.38 -11.92 -8.93
CA GLU A 4 -7.14 -12.05 -8.19
C GLU A 4 -6.17 -10.97 -8.67
N GLN A 5 -6.08 -9.88 -7.91
CA GLN A 5 -5.10 -8.83 -8.17
C GLN A 5 -4.15 -8.73 -6.99
N GLN A 6 -2.87 -9.00 -7.23
CA GLN A 6 -1.85 -8.84 -6.22
C GLN A 6 -1.67 -7.36 -5.88
N HIS A 7 -1.66 -7.03 -4.60
CA HIS A 7 -1.37 -5.68 -4.13
C HIS A 7 0.01 -5.61 -3.48
N ARG A 8 0.62 -4.42 -3.54
CA ARG A 8 1.86 -4.08 -2.86
C ARG A 8 1.65 -2.87 -1.97
N CYS A 9 2.26 -2.89 -0.79
CA CYS A 9 2.37 -1.75 0.10
C CYS A 9 3.53 -0.85 -0.35
N THR A 10 3.28 0.45 -0.51
CA THR A 10 4.29 1.47 -0.81
C THR A 10 4.26 2.57 0.24
N VAL A 11 5.40 3.24 0.42
CA VAL A 11 5.51 4.43 1.27
C VAL A 11 5.26 5.66 0.41
N GLN A 12 4.36 6.51 0.89
CA GLN A 12 4.05 7.80 0.30
C GLN A 12 4.30 8.90 1.32
N ILE A 13 4.59 10.11 0.84
CA ILE A 13 4.88 11.26 1.69
C ILE A 13 3.79 12.30 1.49
N ARG A 14 3.18 12.74 2.58
CA ARG A 14 2.20 13.82 2.58
C ARG A 14 2.87 15.17 2.36
N GLU A 15 2.05 16.19 2.09
CA GLU A 15 2.51 17.58 1.95
C GLU A 15 3.21 18.11 3.21
N ASP A 16 2.84 17.59 4.39
CA ASP A 16 3.45 17.92 5.68
C ASP A 16 4.76 17.15 5.97
N GLY A 17 5.19 16.28 5.04
CA GLY A 17 6.38 15.44 5.18
C GLY A 17 6.15 14.14 5.97
N ALA A 18 4.96 13.90 6.53
CA ALA A 18 4.67 12.68 7.25
C ALA A 18 4.53 11.48 6.30
N PRO A 19 5.18 10.34 6.59
CA PRO A 19 5.01 9.14 5.80
C PRO A 19 3.66 8.46 6.08
N TYR A 20 3.06 7.87 5.05
CA TYR A 20 1.92 6.97 5.15
C TYR A 20 2.10 5.77 4.21
N LEU A 21 1.35 4.71 4.45
CA LEU A 21 1.38 3.51 3.62
C LEU A 21 0.20 3.51 2.64
N ALA A 22 0.45 3.18 1.39
CA ALA A 22 -0.57 3.02 0.35
C ALA A 22 -0.49 1.62 -0.26
N PHE A 23 -1.62 1.00 -0.57
CA PHE A 23 -1.65 -0.38 -1.05
C PHE A 23 -2.17 -0.45 -2.47
N GLU A 24 -1.27 -0.63 -3.44
CA GLU A 24 -1.58 -0.49 -4.87
C GLU A 24 -1.51 -1.81 -5.63
N PRO A 25 -2.26 -1.93 -6.75
CA PRO A 25 -2.12 -3.05 -7.66
C PRO A 25 -0.67 -3.23 -8.11
N THR A 26 -0.18 -4.46 -8.10
CA THR A 26 1.16 -4.79 -8.60
C THR A 26 1.23 -4.67 -10.13
N HIS A 27 0.10 -4.91 -10.79
CA HIS A 27 -0.07 -4.83 -12.24
C HIS A 27 -1.36 -4.10 -12.60
N GLY A 28 -1.35 -3.38 -13.72
CA GLY A 28 -2.48 -2.57 -14.19
C GLY A 28 -2.41 -1.11 -13.74
N GLN A 29 -3.24 -0.26 -14.35
CA GLN A 29 -3.43 1.10 -13.86
C GLN A 29 -4.43 1.10 -12.70
N PRO A 30 -4.19 1.91 -11.66
CA PRO A 30 -5.22 2.22 -10.67
C PRO A 30 -6.47 2.71 -11.40
N SER A 31 -7.59 2.00 -11.28
CA SER A 31 -8.83 2.46 -11.91
C SER A 31 -9.43 3.56 -11.04
N SER A 32 -9.88 4.65 -11.67
CA SER A 32 -10.43 5.83 -10.98
C SER A 32 -11.66 5.53 -10.10
N TYR A 33 -12.30 4.36 -10.31
CA TYR A 33 -13.45 3.88 -9.56
C TYR A 33 -13.09 3.01 -8.34
N SER A 34 -11.86 2.49 -8.26
CA SER A 34 -11.36 1.61 -7.20
C SER A 34 -10.26 2.29 -6.38
N ASN A 35 -10.27 3.62 -6.31
CA ASN A 35 -9.25 4.44 -5.63
C ASN A 35 -9.19 4.27 -4.10
N SER A 36 -9.88 3.28 -3.53
CA SER A 36 -9.63 2.82 -2.17
C SER A 36 -8.61 1.68 -2.18
N LEU A 37 -7.46 1.97 -2.79
CA LEU A 37 -6.18 1.56 -2.22
C LEU A 37 -6.20 2.04 -0.77
N PHE A 38 -6.52 1.16 0.17
CA PHE A 38 -6.55 1.52 1.58
C PHE A 38 -5.22 2.15 1.95
N THR A 39 -5.26 3.31 2.59
CA THR A 39 -4.08 3.97 3.13
C THR A 39 -4.04 3.74 4.63
N LEU A 40 -2.84 3.59 5.17
CA LEU A 40 -2.63 3.51 6.62
C LEU A 40 -1.77 4.68 7.06
N ASP A 41 -2.34 5.47 7.95
CA ASP A 41 -1.65 6.57 8.58
C ASP A 41 -0.73 6.03 9.66
N LEU A 42 0.51 6.49 9.63
CA LEU A 42 1.51 6.15 10.62
C LEU A 42 1.41 7.09 11.82
N ARG A 43 1.93 6.65 12.96
CA ARG A 43 1.97 7.49 14.16
C ARG A 43 2.84 8.72 13.91
N PRO A 44 2.56 9.85 14.57
CA PRO A 44 3.43 11.02 14.49
C PRO A 44 4.88 10.68 14.86
N GLY A 45 5.83 11.27 14.14
CA GLY A 45 7.27 11.07 14.38
C GLY A 45 7.87 9.83 13.73
N VAL A 46 7.07 8.99 13.07
CA VAL A 46 7.59 7.89 12.25
C VAL A 46 8.40 8.47 11.09
N THR A 47 9.63 7.99 10.96
CA THR A 47 10.53 8.37 9.88
C THR A 47 10.21 7.62 8.60
N ARG A 48 10.68 8.15 7.47
CA ARG A 48 10.58 7.46 6.18
C ARG A 48 11.24 6.08 6.20
N ALA A 49 12.40 5.94 6.85
CA ALA A 49 13.12 4.67 6.93
C ALA A 49 12.30 3.61 7.68
N GLU A 50 11.72 3.96 8.83
CA GLU A 50 10.85 3.06 9.59
C GLU A 50 9.59 2.67 8.81
N ALA A 51 9.03 3.62 8.02
CA ALA A 51 7.90 3.34 7.15
C ALA A 51 8.28 2.37 6.02
N GLU A 52 9.47 2.52 5.42
CA GLU A 52 9.99 1.64 4.36
C GLU A 52 10.25 0.22 4.91
N ASP A 53 10.84 0.12 6.10
CA ASP A 53 11.03 -1.16 6.79
C ASP A 53 9.68 -1.87 7.03
N LEU A 54 8.68 -1.14 7.54
CA LEU A 54 7.33 -1.67 7.75
C LEU A 54 6.66 -2.09 6.44
N ALA A 55 6.77 -1.29 5.38
CA ALA A 55 6.22 -1.61 4.07
C ALA A 55 6.85 -2.89 3.50
N GLY A 56 8.17 -3.06 3.63
CA GLY A 56 8.87 -4.29 3.24
C GLY A 56 8.36 -5.52 4.01
N ASP A 57 8.15 -5.35 5.32
CA ASP A 57 7.60 -6.35 6.22
C ASP A 57 6.18 -6.78 5.82
N ILE A 58 5.32 -5.83 5.48
CA ILE A 58 3.97 -6.05 4.99
C ILE A 58 4.01 -6.78 3.64
N ASN A 59 4.84 -6.32 2.71
CA ASN A 59 4.96 -6.93 1.39
C ASN A 59 5.39 -8.40 1.44
N ARG A 60 6.33 -8.75 2.34
CA ARG A 60 6.72 -10.15 2.57
C ARG A 60 5.55 -11.02 3.04
N ARG A 61 4.65 -10.46 3.86
CA ARG A 61 3.45 -11.16 4.38
C ARG A 61 2.30 -11.19 3.38
N LEU A 62 2.19 -10.18 2.53
CA LEU A 62 1.20 -10.11 1.46
C LEU A 62 1.57 -10.99 0.26
N TRP A 63 2.81 -11.43 0.14
CA TRP A 63 3.24 -12.28 -0.95
C TRP A 63 2.44 -13.60 -0.97
N GLY A 64 1.66 -13.81 -2.02
CA GLY A 64 0.76 -14.97 -2.16
C GLY A 64 -0.64 -14.79 -1.57
N VAL A 65 -0.96 -13.63 -0.99
CA VAL A 65 -2.33 -13.29 -0.58
C VAL A 65 -3.09 -12.73 -1.78
N SER A 66 -4.05 -13.50 -2.29
CA SER A 66 -5.01 -13.03 -3.29
C SER A 66 -6.15 -12.29 -2.59
N THR A 67 -6.24 -10.97 -2.78
CA THR A 67 -7.38 -10.18 -2.30
C THR A 67 -8.46 -10.15 -3.37
N THR A 68 -9.64 -10.70 -3.06
CA THR A 68 -10.84 -10.54 -3.89
C THR A 68 -11.38 -9.12 -3.71
N VAL A 69 -11.37 -8.33 -4.79
CA VAL A 69 -11.99 -6.99 -4.82
C VAL A 69 -13.43 -7.16 -5.29
N PHE A 70 -14.41 -6.74 -4.47
CA PHE A 70 -15.84 -6.77 -4.77
C PHE A 70 -16.33 -5.42 -5.29
#